data_AF-A0A645E526-F1
#
_entry.id   AF-A0A645E526-F1
#
_cell.length_a   1.000
_cell.length_b   1.000
_cell.length_c   1.000
_cell.angle_alpha   90.00
_cell.angle_beta   90.00
_cell.angle_gamma   90.00
#
_symmetry.space_group_name_H-M   'P 1'
#
loop_
_entity.id
_entity.type
_entity.pdbx_description
1 polymer ?
#
loop_
_entity_poly.entity_id
_entity_poly.type
_entity_poly.pdbx_seq_one_letter_code
_entity_poly.pdbx_strand_id
1 'polypeptide(L)'
;MKKIPVVEKIKERTGNKVKNIFIQIGNKKIFFKKEMNNFSNYDKIVNKKGFFITEECFEIQEKNKAIDKKKVIDNYSKEMIKKIKQSLDKNTEVVDEIVEEKAENEYIILRVLVVGEENIASQEKNN
;
A
#
# COMPACT_ATOMS: atom_id res chain seq x y z
N MET A 1 14.96 -12.02 -4.90
CA MET A 1 13.68 -12.23 -5.61
C MET A 1 12.56 -11.62 -4.78
N LYS A 2 11.56 -10.98 -5.42
CA LYS A 2 10.43 -10.32 -4.76
C LYS A 2 9.13 -10.99 -5.19
N LYS A 3 8.25 -11.33 -4.23
CA LYS A 3 6.89 -11.80 -4.50
C LYS A 3 5.92 -10.62 -4.53
N ILE A 4 5.09 -10.54 -5.56
CA ILE A 4 4.12 -9.46 -5.81
C ILE A 4 2.74 -10.11 -5.96
N PRO A 5 1.74 -9.78 -5.13
CA PRO A 5 0.41 -10.37 -5.25
C PRO A 5 -0.29 -9.91 -6.55
N VAL A 6 -1.03 -10.81 -7.21
CA VAL A 6 -1.77 -10.52 -8.47
C VAL A 6 -3.09 -9.76 -8.25
N VAL A 7 -3.50 -9.62 -7.00
CA VAL A 7 -4.67 -8.84 -6.60
C VAL A 7 -4.30 -7.88 -5.48
N GLU A 8 -4.85 -6.68 -5.55
CA GLU A 8 -4.82 -5.71 -4.46
C GLU A 8 -6.15 -5.76 -3.72
N LYS A 9 -6.10 -5.84 -2.39
CA LYS A 9 -7.28 -5.67 -1.55
C LYS A 9 -7.58 -4.18 -1.41
N ILE A 10 -8.67 -3.75 -2.01
CA ILE A 10 -9.17 -2.38 -1.87
C ILE A 10 -10.35 -2.33 -0.92
N LYS A 11 -10.47 -1.23 -0.19
CA LYS A 11 -11.64 -0.91 0.63
C LYS A 11 -12.44 0.16 -0.07
N GLU A 12 -13.74 -0.07 -0.22
CA GLU A 12 -14.66 0.91 -0.78
C GLU A 12 -15.92 1.01 0.07
N ARG A 13 -16.52 2.21 0.07
CA ARG A 13 -17.81 2.42 0.73
C ARG A 13 -18.90 1.79 -0.10
N THR A 14 -19.80 1.05 0.53
CA THR A 14 -20.95 0.43 -0.15
C THR A 14 -22.02 1.46 -0.53
N GLY A 15 -21.98 2.64 0.11
CA GLY A 15 -23.02 3.67 0.03
C GLY A 15 -23.99 3.62 1.22
N ASN A 16 -24.05 2.49 1.93
CA ASN A 16 -24.83 2.37 3.15
C ASN A 16 -24.20 3.19 4.27
N LYS A 17 -25.04 3.91 5.02
CA LYS A 17 -24.63 4.70 6.17
C LYS A 17 -25.69 4.67 7.26
N VAL A 18 -25.23 4.80 8.50
CA VAL A 18 -26.10 5.02 9.66
C VAL A 18 -25.67 6.28 10.39
N LYS A 19 -26.64 7.03 10.91
CA LYS A 19 -26.43 8.31 11.56
C LYS A 19 -27.07 8.36 12.94
N ASN A 20 -26.23 8.60 13.94
CA ASN A 20 -26.62 8.83 15.32
C ASN A 20 -26.41 10.29 15.69
N ILE A 21 -27.38 10.88 16.40
CA ILE A 21 -27.31 12.25 16.91
C ILE A 21 -27.64 12.20 18.39
N PHE A 22 -26.73 12.71 19.23
CA PHE A 22 -26.89 12.69 20.68
C PHE A 22 -26.20 13.89 21.33
N ILE A 23 -26.56 14.17 22.58
CA ILE A 23 -25.71 14.95 23.49
C ILE A 23 -25.06 13.99 24.48
N GLN A 24 -23.91 14.40 25.02
CA GLN A 24 -23.21 13.65 26.05
C GLN A 24 -23.25 14.43 27.36
N ILE A 25 -23.83 13.81 28.40
CA ILE A 25 -23.87 14.36 29.76
C ILE A 25 -23.09 13.39 30.66
N GLY A 26 -21.90 13.81 31.10
CA GLY A 26 -20.93 12.93 31.74
C GLY A 26 -20.58 11.74 30.82
N ASN A 27 -20.79 10.52 31.32
CA ASN A 27 -20.51 9.28 30.57
C ASN A 27 -21.74 8.70 29.87
N LYS A 28 -22.90 9.38 29.93
CA LYS A 28 -24.15 8.91 29.32
C LYS A 28 -24.40 9.63 28.00
N LYS A 29 -24.77 8.87 26.97
CA LYS A 29 -25.26 9.40 25.69
C LYS A 29 -26.79 9.49 25.73
N ILE A 30 -27.33 10.69 25.48
CA ILE A 30 -28.78 10.91 25.32
C ILE A 30 -29.04 11.12 23.83
N PHE A 31 -29.61 10.11 23.19
CA PHE A 31 -29.82 10.09 21.74
C PHE A 31 -31.11 10.82 21.35
N PHE A 32 -30.99 11.76 20.41
CA PHE A 32 -32.12 12.34 19.67
C PHE A 32 -32.48 11.48 18.47
N LYS A 33 -31.46 10.88 17.85
CA LYS A 33 -31.62 9.91 16.77
C LYS A 33 -30.62 8.78 16.99
N LYS A 34 -31.13 7.55 16.99
CA LYS A 34 -30.31 6.35 17.07
C LYS A 34 -30.76 5.35 16.01
N GLU A 35 -29.83 5.00 15.13
CA GLU A 35 -29.98 3.94 14.14
C GLU A 35 -29.11 2.75 14.55
N MET A 36 -29.61 1.54 14.30
CA MET A 36 -28.86 0.32 14.59
C MET A 36 -27.80 0.10 13.50
N ASN A 37 -26.53 0.02 13.90
CA ASN A 37 -25.43 -0.28 13.00
C ASN A 37 -25.20 -1.80 12.93
N ASN A 38 -25.53 -2.42 11.80
CA ASN A 38 -25.29 -3.85 11.55
C ASN A 38 -24.12 -4.09 10.58
N PHE A 39 -23.31 -3.06 10.29
CA PHE A 39 -22.19 -3.17 9.35
C PHE A 39 -21.07 -4.02 9.96
N SER A 40 -20.62 -5.04 9.22
CA SER A 40 -19.47 -5.86 9.65
C SER A 40 -18.18 -5.05 9.67
N ASN A 41 -18.00 -4.14 8.71
CA ASN A 41 -16.86 -3.23 8.60
C ASN A 41 -17.37 -1.83 8.25
N TYR A 42 -16.84 -0.80 8.91
CA TYR A 42 -17.25 0.57 8.65
C TYR A 42 -16.18 1.58 9.07
N ASP A 43 -16.19 2.75 8.42
CA ASP A 43 -15.52 3.94 8.92
C ASP A 43 -16.51 4.74 9.78
N LYS A 44 -16.03 5.33 10.87
CA LYS A 44 -16.83 6.25 11.69
C LYS A 44 -16.28 7.67 11.61
N ILE A 45 -17.16 8.62 11.29
CA ILE A 45 -16.89 10.05 11.39
C ILE A 45 -17.70 10.60 12.56
N VAL A 46 -17.04 11.35 13.44
CA VAL A 46 -17.69 12.03 14.56
C VAL A 46 -17.56 13.53 14.38
N ASN A 47 -18.69 14.22 14.32
CA ASN A 47 -18.75 15.67 14.22
C ASN A 47 -19.44 16.24 15.46
N LYS A 48 -18.85 17.28 16.05
CA LYS A 48 -19.41 17.96 17.22
C LYS A 48 -19.75 19.40 16.85
N LYS A 49 -21.03 19.76 16.98
CA LYS A 49 -21.53 21.12 16.78
C LYS A 49 -22.21 21.60 18.07
N GLY A 50 -21.48 22.41 18.84
CA GLY A 50 -21.89 22.78 20.19
C GLY A 50 -21.99 21.56 21.10
N PHE A 51 -23.14 21.38 21.75
CA PHE A 51 -23.41 20.20 22.59
C PHE A 51 -23.87 18.97 21.79
N PHE A 52 -24.26 19.14 20.54
CA PHE A 52 -24.71 18.04 19.69
C PHE A 52 -23.52 17.32 19.07
N ILE A 53 -23.56 15.99 19.15
CA ILE A 53 -22.60 15.08 18.56
C ILE A 53 -23.34 14.26 17.50
N THR A 54 -22.78 14.23 16.30
CA THR A 54 -23.23 13.40 15.19
C THR A 54 -22.17 12.33 14.95
N GLU A 55 -22.55 11.06 15.06
CA GLU A 55 -21.75 9.91 14.63
C GLU A 55 -22.33 9.36 13.33
N GLU A 56 -21.56 9.37 12.26
CA GLU A 56 -21.90 8.74 10.98
C GLU A 56 -20.98 7.54 10.74
N CYS A 57 -21.57 6.35 10.61
CA CYS A 57 -20.84 5.15 10.21
C CYS A 57 -21.13 4.87 8.73
N PHE A 58 -20.09 4.64 7.94
CA PHE A 58 -20.17 4.30 6.53
C PHE A 58 -19.73 2.86 6.34
N GLU A 59 -20.60 2.01 5.81
CA GLU A 59 -20.26 0.61 5.56
C GLU A 59 -19.17 0.48 4.50
N ILE A 60 -18.24 -0.43 4.75
CA ILE A 60 -17.11 -0.71 3.87
C ILE A 60 -17.11 -2.19 3.50
N GLN A 61 -16.83 -2.44 2.24
CA GLN A 61 -16.55 -3.78 1.75
C GLN A 61 -15.12 -3.87 1.21
N GLU A 62 -14.50 -5.03 1.43
CA GLU A 62 -13.24 -5.37 0.78
C GLU A 62 -13.51 -6.01 -0.57
N LYS A 63 -12.80 -5.55 -1.59
CA LYS A 63 -12.82 -6.16 -2.92
C LYS A 63 -11.42 -6.46 -3.38
N ASN A 64 -11.27 -7.57 -4.08
CA ASN A 64 -10.05 -7.87 -4.81
C ASN A 64 -10.11 -7.15 -6.16
N LYS A 65 -9.15 -6.27 -6.41
CA LYS A 65 -8.94 -5.63 -7.70
C LYS A 65 -7.74 -6.25 -8.38
N ALA A 66 -7.90 -6.68 -9.63
CA ALA A 66 -6.79 -7.14 -10.43
C ALA A 66 -5.77 -6.00 -10.61
N ILE A 67 -4.49 -6.31 -10.36
CA ILE A 67 -3.43 -5.32 -10.56
C ILE A 67 -3.11 -5.17 -12.04
N ASP A 68 -2.69 -3.97 -12.44
CA ASP A 68 -2.02 -3.79 -13.72
C ASP A 68 -0.61 -4.39 -13.63
N LYS A 69 -0.51 -5.65 -14.06
CA LYS A 69 0.70 -6.46 -13.99
C LYS A 69 1.92 -5.70 -14.51
N LYS A 70 1.83 -5.12 -15.71
CA LYS A 70 2.95 -4.44 -16.36
C LYS A 70 3.42 -3.24 -15.54
N LYS A 71 2.49 -2.37 -15.14
CA LYS A 71 2.81 -1.17 -14.35
C LYS A 71 3.45 -1.53 -13.01
N VAL A 72 2.96 -2.57 -12.36
CA VAL A 72 3.50 -3.03 -11.08
C VAL A 72 4.90 -3.57 -11.24
N ILE A 73 5.15 -4.45 -12.22
CA ILE A 73 6.49 -4.98 -12.49
C ILE A 73 7.48 -3.86 -12.80
N ASP A 74 7.12 -2.92 -13.66
CA ASP A 74 7.98 -1.80 -14.03
C ASP A 74 8.35 -0.93 -12.82
N ASN A 75 7.41 -0.69 -11.91
CA ASN A 75 7.67 0.08 -10.70
C ASN A 75 8.61 -0.67 -9.75
N TYR A 76 8.31 -1.94 -9.46
CA TYR A 76 9.10 -2.74 -8.55
C TYR A 76 10.52 -3.01 -9.09
N SER A 77 10.67 -3.28 -10.39
CA SER A 77 11.97 -3.51 -11.02
C SER A 77 12.83 -2.25 -10.92
N LYS A 78 12.30 -1.07 -11.28
CA LYS A 78 13.01 0.21 -11.16
C LYS A 78 13.45 0.52 -9.73
N GLU A 79 12.59 0.28 -8.74
CA GLU A 79 12.96 0.48 -7.35
C GLU A 79 14.08 -0.47 -6.91
N MET A 80 14.02 -1.75 -7.33
CA MET A 80 15.05 -2.73 -7.02
C MET A 80 16.38 -2.37 -7.68
N ILE A 81 16.37 -2.05 -8.97
CA ILE A 81 17.56 -1.62 -9.74
C ILE A 81 18.18 -0.39 -9.07
N LYS A 82 17.37 0.62 -8.73
CA LYS A 82 17.85 1.82 -8.04
C LYS A 82 18.56 1.49 -6.73
N LYS A 83 17.97 0.62 -5.89
CA LYS A 83 18.57 0.20 -4.62
C LYS A 83 19.87 -0.58 -4.84
N ILE A 84 19.93 -1.44 -5.85
CA ILE A 84 21.14 -2.18 -6.20
C ILE A 84 22.23 -1.20 -6.62
N LYS A 85 21.96 -0.29 -7.56
CA LYS A 85 22.92 0.74 -8.00
C LYS A 85 23.43 1.63 -6.86
N GLN A 86 22.57 1.97 -5.90
CA GLN A 86 22.96 2.73 -4.71
C GLN A 86 23.92 1.96 -3.78
N SER A 87 23.97 0.64 -3.90
CA SER A 87 24.88 -0.22 -3.12
C SER A 87 26.16 -0.62 -3.85
N LEU A 88 26.30 -0.28 -5.14
CA LEU A 88 27.52 -0.58 -5.91
C LEU A 88 28.65 0.39 -5.54
N ASP A 89 29.89 -0.05 -5.73
CA ASP A 89 31.06 0.82 -5.59
C ASP A 89 31.01 1.92 -6.66
N LYS A 90 31.64 3.07 -6.38
CA LYS A 90 31.71 4.18 -7.34
C LYS A 90 32.46 3.82 -8.62
N ASN A 91 33.34 2.82 -8.54
CA ASN A 91 34.13 2.33 -9.67
C ASN A 91 33.43 1.19 -10.43
N THR A 92 32.25 0.76 -10.00
CA THR A 92 31.45 -0.23 -10.72
C THR A 92 30.67 0.44 -11.85
N GLU A 93 30.96 0.06 -13.09
CA GLU A 93 30.15 0.45 -14.25
C GLU A 93 29.05 -0.59 -14.47
N VAL A 94 27.79 -0.17 -14.54
CA VAL A 94 26.66 -1.08 -14.84
C VAL A 94 26.54 -1.24 -16.34
N VAL A 95 26.72 -2.47 -16.82
CA VAL A 95 26.70 -2.83 -18.24
C VAL A 95 25.39 -3.47 -18.70
N ASP A 96 24.64 -4.10 -17.79
CA ASP A 96 23.34 -4.70 -18.13
C ASP A 96 22.38 -4.77 -16.94
N GLU A 97 21.09 -4.81 -17.24
CA GLU A 97 19.98 -4.93 -16.30
C GLU A 97 18.94 -5.93 -16.84
N ILE A 98 18.85 -7.08 -16.20
CA ILE A 98 17.96 -8.16 -16.61
C ILE A 98 16.82 -8.28 -15.60
N VAL A 99 15.59 -8.21 -16.10
CA VAL A 99 14.37 -8.37 -15.32
C VAL A 99 13.64 -9.64 -15.78
N GLU A 100 13.53 -10.62 -14.88
CA GLU A 100 12.81 -11.86 -15.12
C GLU A 100 11.54 -11.91 -14.25
N GLU A 101 10.44 -12.34 -14.85
CA GLU A 101 9.19 -12.59 -14.16
C GLU A 101 8.78 -14.06 -14.25
N LYS A 102 8.16 -14.57 -13.19
CA LYS A 102 7.51 -15.87 -13.18
C LYS A 102 6.16 -15.76 -12.48
N ALA A 103 5.10 -16.25 -13.12
CA ALA A 103 3.79 -16.36 -12.47
C ALA A 103 3.75 -17.62 -11.60
N GLU A 104 3.32 -17.47 -10.34
CA GLU A 104 3.07 -18.57 -9.39
C GLU A 104 1.77 -18.31 -8.61
N ASN A 105 0.69 -19.01 -8.97
CA ASN A 105 -0.64 -18.89 -8.36
C ASN A 105 -1.06 -17.43 -8.12
N GLU A 106 -1.11 -17.00 -6.85
CA GLU A 106 -1.55 -15.67 -6.43
C GLU A 106 -0.43 -14.61 -6.48
N TYR A 107 0.74 -14.96 -7.00
CA TYR A 107 1.92 -14.10 -7.02
C TYR A 107 2.62 -14.05 -8.37
N ILE A 108 3.30 -12.94 -8.60
CA ILE A 108 4.38 -12.80 -9.57
C ILE A 108 5.68 -12.77 -8.79
N ILE A 109 6.62 -13.64 -9.16
CA ILE A 109 7.99 -13.61 -8.68
C ILE A 109 8.79 -12.76 -9.65
N LEU A 110 9.33 -11.65 -9.13
CA LEU A 110 10.21 -10.75 -9.86
C LEU A 110 11.67 -11.00 -9.43
N ARG A 111 12.54 -11.19 -10.41
CA ARG A 111 13.99 -11.23 -10.24
C ARG A 111 14.62 -10.10 -11.05
N VAL A 112 15.52 -9.38 -10.41
CA VAL A 112 16.36 -8.37 -11.05
C VAL A 112 17.80 -8.83 -10.91
N LEU A 113 18.54 -8.82 -12.01
CA LEU A 113 19.96 -9.04 -12.08
C LEU A 113 20.59 -7.78 -12.68
N VAL A 114 21.57 -7.21 -11.99
CA VAL A 114 22.36 -6.08 -12.49
C VAL A 114 23.77 -6.60 -12.71
N VAL A 115 24.29 -6.43 -13.92
CA VAL A 115 25.65 -6.83 -14.29
C VAL A 115 26.51 -5.58 -14.26
N GLY A 116 27.57 -5.63 -13.46
CA GLY A 116 28.54 -4.55 -13.36
C GLY A 116 29.96 -5.05 -13.63
N GLU A 117 30.79 -4.17 -14.17
CA GLU A 117 32.21 -4.39 -14.41
C GLU A 117 33.01 -3.41 -13.55
N GLU A 118 34.17 -3.85 -13.06
CA GLU A 118 35.07 -3.03 -12.26
C GLU A 118 36.47 -3.04 -12.87
N ASN A 119 37.06 -1.85 -13.00
CA ASN A 119 38.43 -1.73 -13.45
C ASN A 119 39.40 -1.88 -12.26
N ILE A 120 39.95 -3.08 -12.11
CA ILE A 120 40.92 -3.42 -11.06
C ILE A 120 42.27 -2.72 -11.20
N ALA A 121 42.62 -2.18 -12.38
CA ALA A 121 43.87 -1.45 -12.59
C ALA A 121 43.86 -0.04 -11.95
N SER A 122 42.69 0.47 -11.56
CA SER A 122 42.52 1.82 -10.99
C SER A 122 42.58 1.83 -9.46
N GLN A 123 42.68 0.67 -8.80
CA GLN A 123 42.68 0.55 -7.33
C GLN A 123 44.06 0.85 -6.70
N GLU A 124 45.12 1.05 -7.50
CA GLU A 124 46.42 1.50 -7.00
C GLU A 124 46.45 3.02 -6.81
N LYS A 125 46.04 3.45 -5.61
CA LYS A 125 46.70 4.45 -4.75
C LYS A 125 45.65 5.06 -3.82
N ASN A 126 45.69 4.62 -2.56
CA ASN A 126 45.57 5.49 -1.38
C ASN A 126 46.11 4.68 -0.20
N ASN A 127 47.40 4.90 0.11
CA ASN A 127 47.94 4.70 1.45
C ASN A 127 47.47 5.85 2.34
#